data_AF-A0AAU3CHP0-F1
#
_entry.id   AF-A0AAU3CHP0-F1
#
_cell.length_a   1.000
_cell.length_b   1.000
_cell.length_c   1.000
_cell.angle_alpha   90.00
_cell.angle_beta   90.00
_cell.angle_gamma   90.00
#
_symmetry.space_group_name_H-M   'P 1'
#
loop_
_entity.id
_entity.type
_entity.pdbx_description
1 polymer ?
#
loop_
_entity_poly.entity_id
_entity_poly.type
_entity_poly.pdbx_seq_one_letter_code
_entity_poly.pdbx_strand_id
1 'polypeptide(L)' 'MAKTQLGARVDDEIAELARARAKDRGLPLGEYIAALVREDADGLRQRGLDAARRFLDEHQAAFDEAEDADLRVPGAHAA' A
#
# COMPACT_ATOMS: atom_id res chain seq x y z
N MET A 1 -12.78 -2.19 17.65
CA MET A 1 -11.95 -0.99 17.88
C MET A 1 -12.85 0.24 17.83
N ALA A 2 -12.62 1.24 18.67
CA ALA A 2 -13.37 2.49 18.60
C ALA A 2 -13.01 3.26 17.31
N LYS A 3 -13.98 3.96 16.72
CA LYS A 3 -13.75 4.81 15.55
C LYS A 3 -13.15 6.13 16.00
N THR A 4 -12.07 6.55 15.34
CA THR A 4 -11.47 7.88 15.54
C THR A 4 -12.21 8.91 14.68
N GLN A 5 -12.54 10.06 15.26
CA GLN A 5 -13.11 11.18 14.52
C GLN A 5 -12.01 11.90 13.73
N LEU A 6 -12.16 12.00 12.41
CA LEU A 6 -11.26 12.75 11.54
C LEU A 6 -11.86 14.15 11.29
N GLY A 7 -11.28 15.19 11.89
CA GLY A 7 -11.69 16.57 11.67
C GLY A 7 -11.16 17.13 10.34
N ALA A 8 -11.76 16.74 9.23
CA ALA A 8 -11.41 17.25 7.89
C ALA A 8 -12.39 18.33 7.41
N ARG A 9 -11.87 19.37 6.75
CA ARG A 9 -12.68 20.38 6.04
C ARG A 9 -12.65 20.07 4.55
N VAL A 10 -13.81 20.15 3.91
CA VAL A 10 -13.99 19.95 2.47
C VAL A 10 -15.01 20.96 1.97
N ASP A 11 -15.00 21.21 0.67
CA ASP A 11 -16.00 22.07 0.04
C ASP A 11 -17.40 21.44 0.15
N ASP A 12 -18.43 22.29 0.24
CA ASP A 12 -19.81 21.84 0.45
C ASP A 12 -20.30 20.91 -0.67
N GLU A 13 -19.93 21.19 -1.92
CA GLU A 13 -20.25 20.34 -3.07
C GLU A 13 -19.68 18.92 -2.91
N ILE A 14 -18.45 18.82 -2.42
CA ILE A 14 -17.78 17.53 -2.17
C ILE A 14 -18.45 16.79 -1.02
N ALA A 15 -18.84 17.51 0.04
CA ALA A 15 -19.56 16.92 1.17
C ALA A 15 -20.90 16.31 0.72
N GLU A 16 -21.67 17.04 -0.08
CA GLU A 16 -22.95 16.57 -0.60
C GLU A 16 -22.80 15.40 -1.57
N LEU A 17 -21.80 15.46 -2.45
CA LEU A 17 -21.48 14.33 -3.32
C LEU A 17 -21.12 13.09 -2.49
N ALA A 18 -20.26 13.21 -1.47
CA ALA A 18 -19.88 12.08 -0.64
C ALA A 18 -21.09 11.48 0.10
N ARG A 19 -22.01 12.31 0.61
CA ARG A 19 -23.27 11.85 1.23
C ARG A 19 -24.15 11.10 0.24
N ALA A 20 -24.35 11.64 -0.96
CA ALA A 20 -25.16 11.00 -2.00
C ALA A 20 -24.56 9.63 -2.38
N ARG A 21 -23.25 9.57 -2.61
CA ARG A 21 -22.57 8.32 -2.99
C ARG A 21 -22.54 7.27 -1.89
N ALA A 22 -22.45 7.70 -0.63
CA ALA A 22 -22.58 6.82 0.52
C ALA A 22 -24.00 6.24 0.61
N LYS A 23 -25.02 7.08 0.41
CA LYS A 23 -26.44 6.68 0.39
C LYS A 23 -26.73 5.69 -0.74
N ASP A 24 -26.25 5.95 -1.96
CA ASP A 24 -26.41 5.04 -3.11
C ASP A 24 -25.89 3.63 -2.83
N ARG A 25 -24.84 3.54 -2.00
CA ARG A 25 -24.20 2.28 -1.60
C ARG A 25 -24.75 1.68 -0.31
N GLY A 26 -25.71 2.34 0.34
CA GLY A 26 -26.25 1.91 1.64
C GLY A 26 -25.21 1.96 2.77
N LEU A 27 -24.20 2.82 2.67
CA LEU A 27 -23.11 2.92 3.63
C LEU A 27 -23.25 4.19 4.50
N PRO A 28 -22.88 4.13 5.79
CA PRO A 28 -22.61 5.33 6.57
C PRO A 28 -21.48 6.15 5.91
N LEU A 29 -21.59 7.48 5.90
CA LEU A 29 -20.60 8.36 5.27
C LEU A 29 -19.16 8.06 5.70
N GLY A 30 -18.95 7.83 7.00
CA GLY A 30 -17.63 7.49 7.53
C GLY A 30 -17.07 6.17 6.99
N GLU A 31 -17.92 5.15 6.78
CA GLU A 31 -17.52 3.87 6.18
C GLU A 31 -17.21 4.03 4.69
N TYR A 32 -18.00 4.84 3.98
CA TYR A 32 -17.74 5.15 2.58
C TYR A 32 -16.37 5.83 2.40
N ILE A 33 -16.07 6.85 3.23
CA ILE A 33 -14.77 7.53 3.21
C ILE A 33 -13.65 6.56 3.56
N ALA A 34 -13.83 5.71 4.58
CA ALA A 34 -12.82 4.72 4.97
C ALA A 34 -12.53 3.70 3.85
N ALA A 35 -13.56 3.28 3.11
CA ALA A 35 -13.40 2.38 1.97
C ALA A 35 -12.60 3.06 0.85
N LEU A 36 -12.94 4.31 0.48
CA LEU A 36 -12.20 5.07 -0.52
C LEU A 36 -10.72 5.25 -0.15
N VAL A 37 -10.43 5.62 1.09
CA VAL A 37 -9.04 5.79 1.56
C VAL A 37 -8.27 4.46 1.51
N ARG A 38 -8.93 3.34 1.82
CA ARG A 38 -8.31 2.02 1.76
C ARG A 38 -8.04 1.59 0.32
N GLU A 39 -9.01 1.75 -0.57
CA GLU A 39 -8.85 1.44 -2.00
C GLU A 39 -7.71 2.25 -2.63
N ASP A 40 -7.61 3.54 -2.31
CA ASP A 40 -6.53 4.41 -2.76
C ASP A 40 -5.15 3.92 -2.26
N ALA A 41 -5.05 3.62 -0.96
CA ALA A 41 -3.81 3.12 -0.36
C ALA A 41 -3.40 1.74 -0.90
N ASP A 42 -4.36 0.83 -1.07
CA ASP A 42 -4.11 -0.53 -1.57
C ASP A 42 -3.68 -0.50 -3.05
N GLY A 43 -4.26 0.37 -3.87
CA GLY A 43 -3.83 0.56 -5.27
C GLY A 43 -2.41 1.11 -5.41
N LEU A 44 -1.99 2.02 -4.53
CA LEU A 44 -0.60 2.47 -4.46
C LEU A 44 0.34 1.35 -4.01
N ARG A 45 -0.05 0.59 -2.99
CA ARG A 45 0.72 -0.55 -2.50
C ARG A 45 0.92 -1.59 -3.60
N GLN A 46 -0.14 -1.95 -4.32
CA GLN A 46 -0.06 -2.94 -5.39
C GLN A 46 0.90 -2.51 -6.49
N ARG A 47 0.80 -1.26 -6.97
CA ARG A 47 1.73 -0.70 -7.95
C ARG A 47 3.18 -0.70 -7.46
N GLY A 48 3.40 -0.42 -6.17
CA GLY A 48 4.72 -0.50 -5.56
C GLY A 48 5.28 -1.93 -5.53
N LEU A 49 4.46 -2.92 -5.20
CA LEU A 49 4.85 -4.32 -5.24
C LEU A 49 5.15 -4.80 -6.66
N ASP A 50 4.33 -4.42 -7.63
CA ASP A 50 4.55 -4.76 -9.04
C ASP A 50 5.87 -4.16 -9.55
N ALA A 51 6.18 -2.92 -9.17
CA ALA A 51 7.45 -2.27 -9.49
C ALA A 51 8.64 -2.96 -8.80
N ALA A 52 8.51 -3.30 -7.52
CA ALA A 52 9.53 -4.05 -6.80
C ALA A 52 9.77 -5.44 -7.42
N ARG A 53 8.69 -6.13 -7.82
CA ARG A 53 8.79 -7.43 -8.50
C ARG A 53 9.53 -7.29 -9.82
N ARG A 54 9.17 -6.30 -10.63
CA ARG A 54 9.83 -6.01 -11.90
C ARG A 54 11.32 -5.72 -11.70
N PHE A 55 11.67 -4.94 -10.68
CA PHE A 55 13.07 -4.65 -10.34
C PHE A 55 13.84 -5.93 -9.97
N LEU A 56 13.25 -6.80 -9.14
CA LEU A 56 13.87 -8.10 -8.81
C LEU A 56 14.05 -8.98 -10.05
N ASP A 57 13.06 -9.02 -10.94
CA ASP A 57 13.12 -9.81 -12.18
C ASP A 57 14.19 -9.27 -13.15
N GLU A 58 14.27 -7.95 -13.31
CA GLU A 58 15.26 -7.29 -14.18
C GLU A 58 16.70 -7.43 -13.65
N HIS A 59 16.88 -7.55 -12.33
CA HIS A 59 18.19 -7.59 -11.68
C HIS A 59 18.54 -8.96 -11.08
N GLN A 60 17.77 -10.02 -11.39
CA GLN A 60 17.92 -11.33 -10.76
C GLN A 60 19.36 -11.84 -10.82
N ALA A 61 20.02 -11.77 -11.98
CA ALA A 61 21.40 -12.25 -12.13
C ALA A 61 22.41 -11.52 -11.22
N ALA A 62 22.20 -10.22 -10.96
CA ALA A 62 23.07 -9.46 -10.06
C ALA A 62 22.84 -9.83 -8.59
N PHE A 63 21.60 -10.16 -8.21
CA PHE A 63 21.28 -10.68 -6.89
C PHE A 63 21.83 -12.08 -6.69
N ASP A 64 21.66 -12.97 -7.67
CA ASP A 64 22.20 -14.33 -7.65
C ASP A 64 23.74 -14.30 -7.53
N GLU A 65 24.41 -13.42 -8.28
CA GLU A 65 25.87 -13.24 -8.19
C GLU A 65 26.31 -12.75 -6.80
N ALA A 66 25.56 -11.81 -6.21
CA ALA A 66 25.85 -11.28 -4.87
C ALA A 66 25.63 -12.34 -3.77
N GLU A 67 24.56 -13.13 -3.86
CA GLU A 67 24.26 -14.22 -2.91
C GLU A 67 25.30 -15.35 -3.03
N ASP A 68 25.65 -15.74 -4.25
CA ASP A 68 26.70 -16.73 -4.48
C ASP A 68 28.08 -16.25 -4.01
N ALA A 69 28.37 -14.96 -4.10
CA ALA A 69 29.61 -14.39 -3.60
C ALA A 69 29.67 -14.41 -2.06
N ASP A 70 28.54 -14.17 -1.38
CA ASP A 70 28.43 -14.23 0.08
C ASP A 70 28.52 -15.68 0.59
N LEU A 71 27.84 -16.63 -0.07
CA LEU A 71 27.90 -18.06 0.24
C LEU A 71 29.27 -18.68 -0.05
N ARG A 72 30.05 -18.10 -0.97
CA ARG A 72 31.45 -18.48 -1.26
C ARG A 72 32.45 -17.98 -0.22
N VAL A 73 32.02 -17.37 0.89
CA VAL A 73 32.82 -17.15 2.10
C VAL A 73 32.49 -18.17 3.21
N PRO A 74 32.89 -19.46 3.11
CA PRO A 74 32.96 -20.32 4.28
C PRO A 74 34.21 -20.01 5.10
N GLY A 75 34.03 -19.50 6.32
CA GLY A 75 35.03 -19.61 7.40
C GLY A 75 35.84 -18.34 7.72
N ALA A 76 35.21 -17.37 8.37
CA ALA A 76 35.93 -16.34 9.15
C ALA A 76 35.33 -16.11 10.54
N HIS A 77 34.62 -17.08 11.12
CA HIS A 77 34.19 -17.06 12.53
C HIS A 77 34.15 -18.47 13.12
N ALA A 78 35.32 -19.05 13.37
CA ALA A 78 35.52 -20.11 14.36
C ALA A 78 37.02 -20.27 14.65
N ALA A 79 37.55 -19.45 15.55
CA ALA A 79 38.74 -19.70 16.36
C ALA A 79 38.77 -18.70 17.52
#